data_AF-A0AB40CTF0-F1
#
_entry.id   AF-A0AB40CTF0-F1
#
_cell.length_a   1.000
_cell.length_b   1.000
_cell.length_c   1.000
_cell.angle_alpha   90.00
_cell.angle_beta   90.00
_cell.angle_gamma   90.00
#
_symmetry.space_group_name_H-M   'P 1'
#
loop_
_entity.id
_entity.type
_entity.pdbx_description
1 polymer ?
#
loop_
_entity_poly.entity_id
_entity_poly.type
_entity_poly.pdbx_seq_one_letter_code
_entity_poly.pdbx_strand_id
1 'polypeptide(L)'
;MTGNPSVSLTLPTDGPAWVDLFVREMMNANNVDDARARASRVLDVLEKSIMARVTSEAMQNFEKENMVVKEQMKVVLHENNILKRAVAIQHERQKEHEARNQELQHLKQLVVKYQEQLRTLEVNNYALAMHLKQAQDSSSMPGRFHPDIF
;
A
#
# COMPACT_ATOMS: atom_id res chain seq x y z
N MET A 1 18.74 -34.61 67.05
CA MET A 1 19.76 -34.93 66.02
C MET A 1 19.07 -35.87 65.04
N THR A 2 18.88 -35.56 63.77
CA THR A 2 19.82 -35.02 62.76
C THR A 2 19.05 -34.18 61.74
N GLY A 3 19.58 -33.01 61.39
CA GLY A 3 19.03 -32.15 60.35
C GLY A 3 19.17 -32.77 58.97
N ASN A 4 18.10 -32.72 58.19
CA ASN A 4 18.10 -33.08 56.78
C ASN A 4 18.72 -31.92 55.99
N PRO A 5 19.87 -32.06 55.33
CA PRO A 5 20.35 -31.03 54.45
C PRO A 5 19.59 -31.16 53.14
N SER A 6 18.58 -30.31 52.96
CA SER A 6 18.03 -29.99 51.65
C SER A 6 19.15 -29.33 50.82
N VAL A 7 19.98 -30.14 50.19
CA VAL A 7 20.96 -29.69 49.21
C VAL A 7 20.14 -29.25 47.99
N SER A 8 20.05 -27.94 47.79
CA SER A 8 19.59 -27.36 46.54
C SER A 8 20.57 -27.77 45.43
N LEU A 9 20.32 -28.91 44.81
CA LEU A 9 21.07 -29.37 43.64
C LEU A 9 20.74 -28.42 42.48
N THR A 10 21.71 -27.59 42.10
CA THR A 10 21.71 -26.93 40.79
C THR A 10 21.62 -28.00 39.73
N LEU A 11 20.53 -28.01 38.97
CA LEU A 11 20.26 -29.08 38.02
C LEU A 11 21.24 -29.01 36.83
N PRO A 12 21.82 -30.14 36.39
CA PRO A 12 22.70 -30.15 35.23
C PRO A 12 22.01 -29.56 33.99
N THR A 13 22.77 -28.83 33.17
CA THR A 13 22.25 -28.14 31.97
C THR A 13 22.73 -28.78 30.67
N ASP A 14 23.81 -29.55 30.71
CA ASP A 14 24.43 -30.22 29.58
C ASP A 14 24.58 -31.74 29.81
N GLY A 15 24.67 -32.49 28.70
CA GLY A 15 24.69 -33.95 28.71
C GLY A 15 25.78 -34.57 29.59
N PRO A 16 27.04 -34.10 29.55
CA PRO A 16 28.11 -34.63 30.39
C PRO A 16 27.82 -34.50 31.90
N ALA A 17 27.31 -33.37 32.36
CA ALA A 17 26.99 -33.19 33.78
C ALA A 17 25.82 -34.07 34.24
N TRP A 18 24.87 -34.38 33.34
CA TRP A 18 23.83 -35.39 33.61
C TRP A 18 24.40 -36.80 33.74
N VAL A 19 25.36 -37.17 32.90
CA VAL A 19 26.07 -38.47 32.99
C VAL A 19 26.85 -38.56 34.30
N ASP A 20 27.58 -37.51 34.68
CA ASP A 20 28.34 -37.47 35.93
C ASP A 20 27.45 -37.59 37.17
N LEU A 21 26.29 -36.91 37.16
CA LEU A 21 25.30 -37.03 38.23
C LEU A 21 24.73 -38.45 38.32
N PHE A 22 24.39 -39.04 37.17
CA PHE A 22 23.83 -40.38 37.08
C PHE A 22 24.80 -41.44 37.60
N VAL A 23 26.06 -41.40 37.14
CA VAL A 23 27.12 -42.33 37.58
C VAL A 23 27.40 -42.17 39.07
N ARG A 24 27.46 -40.93 39.58
CA ARG A 24 27.68 -40.66 41.00
C ARG A 24 26.58 -41.21 41.89
N GLU A 25 25.31 -41.02 41.50
CA GLU A 25 24.17 -41.57 42.26
C GLU A 25 24.18 -43.10 42.28
N MET A 26 24.53 -43.76 41.17
CA MET A 26 24.62 -45.22 41.14
C MET A 26 25.81 -45.78 41.94
N MET A 27 26.97 -45.12 41.90
CA MET A 27 28.15 -45.52 42.68
C MET A 27 27.92 -45.44 44.20
N ASN A 28 26.98 -44.61 44.64
CA ASN A 28 26.60 -44.45 46.04
C ASN A 28 25.45 -45.38 46.48
N ALA A 29 24.99 -46.29 45.61
CA ALA A 29 23.91 -47.20 45.94
C ALA A 29 24.37 -48.36 46.84
N ASN A 30 23.54 -48.72 47.81
CA ASN A 30 23.86 -49.81 48.75
C ASN A 30 23.57 -51.21 48.18
N ASN A 31 22.70 -51.30 47.18
CA ASN A 31 22.34 -52.52 46.47
C ASN A 31 21.68 -52.18 45.12
N VAL A 32 21.33 -53.21 44.35
CA VAL A 32 20.75 -53.06 43.01
C VAL A 32 19.37 -52.38 43.04
N ASP A 33 18.56 -52.61 44.07
CA ASP A 33 17.23 -51.99 44.18
C ASP A 33 17.32 -50.49 44.48
N ASP A 34 18.27 -50.09 45.35
CA ASP A 34 18.60 -48.68 45.62
C ASP A 34 19.16 -48.00 44.36
N ALA A 35 20.06 -48.66 43.63
CA ALA A 35 20.59 -48.15 42.36
C ALA A 35 19.47 -47.93 41.33
N ARG A 36 18.50 -48.85 41.24
CA ARG A 36 17.33 -48.72 40.36
C ARG A 36 16.46 -47.54 40.78
N ALA A 37 16.16 -47.40 42.07
CA ALA A 37 15.35 -46.29 42.58
C ALA A 37 16.02 -44.93 42.32
N ARG A 38 17.35 -44.84 42.49
CA ARG A 38 18.14 -43.64 42.18
C ARG A 38 18.16 -43.34 40.69
N ALA A 39 18.43 -44.33 39.85
CA ALA A 39 18.40 -44.17 38.39
C ALA A 39 17.04 -43.67 37.90
N SER A 40 15.94 -44.26 38.38
CA SER A 40 14.59 -43.79 38.06
C SER A 40 14.35 -42.34 38.47
N ARG A 41 14.85 -41.92 39.65
CA ARG A 41 14.73 -40.52 40.10
C ARG A 41 15.54 -39.57 39.22
N VAL A 42 16.80 -39.88 38.91
CA VAL A 42 17.63 -39.00 38.06
C VAL A 42 17.03 -38.87 36.66
N LEU A 43 16.51 -39.97 36.08
CA LEU A 43 15.86 -39.94 34.77
C LEU A 43 14.54 -39.15 34.75
N ASP A 44 13.70 -39.25 35.79
CA ASP A 44 12.48 -38.43 35.93
C ASP A 44 12.81 -36.93 35.99
N VAL A 45 13.85 -36.56 36.73
CA VAL A 45 14.28 -35.16 36.82
C VAL A 45 14.90 -34.67 35.49
N LEU A 46 15.64 -35.53 34.78
CA LEU A 46 16.14 -35.25 33.43
C LEU A 46 15.00 -35.02 32.44
N GLU A 47 13.99 -35.89 32.43
CA GLU A 47 12.81 -35.76 31.56
C GLU A 47 12.10 -34.43 31.80
N LYS A 48 11.84 -34.09 33.06
CA LYS A 48 11.24 -32.79 33.44
C LYS A 48 12.08 -31.61 33.00
N SER A 49 13.41 -31.70 33.14
CA SER A 49 14.33 -30.66 32.68
C SER A 49 14.28 -30.45 31.17
N ILE A 50 14.32 -31.55 30.40
CA ILE A 50 14.22 -31.52 28.94
C ILE A 50 12.88 -30.91 28.53
N MET A 51 11.77 -31.39 29.09
CA MET A 51 10.43 -30.89 28.77
C MET A 51 10.29 -29.39 29.09
N ALA A 52 10.81 -28.93 30.22
CA ALA A 52 10.79 -27.52 30.58
C ALA A 52 11.60 -26.66 29.60
N ARG A 53 12.80 -27.12 29.20
CA ARG A 53 13.63 -26.43 28.20
C ARG A 53 12.97 -26.36 26.84
N VAL A 54 12.50 -27.50 26.31
CA VAL A 54 11.84 -27.58 25.01
C VAL A 54 10.61 -26.68 24.98
N THR A 55 9.80 -26.68 26.04
CA THR A 55 8.62 -25.81 26.14
C THR A 55 9.01 -24.34 26.18
N SER A 56 10.02 -23.97 26.98
CA SER A 56 10.52 -22.59 27.05
C SER A 56 11.09 -22.10 25.72
N GLU A 57 11.88 -22.93 25.04
CA GLU A 57 12.46 -22.60 23.73
C GLU A 57 11.36 -22.44 22.67
N ALA A 58 10.36 -23.33 22.66
CA ALA A 58 9.20 -23.23 21.77
C ALA A 58 8.39 -21.95 22.03
N MET A 59 8.12 -21.61 23.29
CA MET A 59 7.42 -20.37 23.67
C MET A 59 8.21 -19.14 23.22
N GLN A 60 9.52 -19.11 23.48
CA GLN A 60 10.37 -17.98 23.10
C GLN A 60 10.42 -17.80 21.57
N ASN A 61 10.53 -18.89 20.82
CA ASN A 61 10.52 -18.84 19.36
C ASN A 61 9.18 -18.36 18.82
N PHE A 62 8.07 -18.87 19.37
CA PHE A 62 6.73 -18.42 19.03
C PHE A 62 6.53 -16.92 19.30
N GLU A 63 6.98 -16.42 20.45
CA GLU A 63 6.90 -14.99 20.78
C GLU A 63 7.70 -14.11 19.81
N LYS A 64 8.91 -14.55 19.44
CA LYS A 64 9.75 -13.85 18.44
C LYS A 64 9.06 -13.81 17.08
N GLU A 65 8.55 -14.94 16.59
CA GLU A 65 7.82 -15.00 15.32
C GLU A 65 6.57 -14.12 15.34
N ASN A 66 5.79 -14.17 16.44
CA ASN A 66 4.60 -13.35 16.63
C ASN A 66 4.92 -11.85 16.57
N MET A 67 6.04 -11.44 17.18
CA MET A 67 6.53 -10.05 17.14
C MET A 67 6.88 -9.61 15.72
N VAL A 68 7.62 -10.44 14.98
CA VAL A 68 8.00 -10.14 13.59
C VAL A 68 6.76 -10.03 12.70
N VAL A 69 5.82 -10.97 12.80
CA VAL A 69 4.57 -10.96 12.03
C VAL A 69 3.73 -9.71 12.35
N LYS A 70 3.63 -9.33 13.62
CA LYS A 70 2.93 -8.10 14.03
C LYS A 70 3.57 -6.85 13.42
N GLU A 71 4.89 -6.79 13.36
CA GLU A 71 5.58 -5.63 12.80
C GLU A 71 5.41 -5.56 11.27
N GLN A 72 5.54 -6.70 10.58
CA GLN A 72 5.24 -6.78 9.15
C GLN A 72 3.79 -6.37 8.84
N MET A 73 2.82 -6.79 9.66
CA MET A 73 1.43 -6.40 9.51
C MET A 73 1.24 -4.87 9.61
N LYS A 74 1.93 -4.20 10.54
CA LYS A 74 1.86 -2.73 10.65
C LYS A 74 2.41 -2.04 9.40
N VAL A 75 3.52 -2.54 8.84
CA VAL A 75 4.12 -2.00 7.60
C VAL A 75 3.13 -2.14 6.45
N VAL A 76 2.56 -3.33 6.25
CA VAL A 76 1.58 -3.57 5.17
C VAL A 76 0.33 -2.69 5.34
N LEU A 77 -0.16 -2.51 6.56
CA LEU A 77 -1.29 -1.60 6.82
C LEU A 77 -0.93 -0.13 6.51
N HIS A 78 0.28 0.30 6.82
CA HIS A 78 0.75 1.64 6.49
C HIS A 78 0.83 1.85 4.97
N GLU A 79 1.44 0.92 4.25
CA GLU A 79 1.53 0.94 2.79
C GLU A 79 0.14 0.91 2.14
N ASN A 80 -0.78 0.09 2.65
CA ASN A 80 -2.17 0.05 2.16
C ASN A 80 -2.87 1.41 2.29
N ASN A 81 -2.62 2.13 3.39
CA ASN A 81 -3.17 3.47 3.58
C ASN A 81 -2.56 4.50 2.62
N ILE A 82 -1.24 4.43 2.37
CA ILE A 82 -0.59 5.28 1.36
C ILE A 82 -1.20 5.02 -0.01
N LEU A 83 -1.36 3.75 -0.40
CA LEU A 83 -1.94 3.36 -1.69
C LEU A 83 -3.39 3.86 -1.82
N LYS A 84 -4.22 3.69 -0.78
CA LYS A 84 -5.61 4.21 -0.78
C LYS A 84 -5.64 5.73 -1.01
N ARG A 85 -4.76 6.48 -0.36
CA ARG A 85 -4.65 7.94 -0.57
C ARG A 85 -4.21 8.28 -1.99
N ALA A 86 -3.22 7.56 -2.52
CA ALA A 86 -2.74 7.76 -3.89
C ALA A 86 -3.85 7.49 -4.92
N VAL A 87 -4.62 6.42 -4.75
CA VAL A 87 -5.75 6.07 -5.60
C VAL A 87 -6.84 7.14 -5.55
N ALA A 88 -7.17 7.66 -4.37
CA ALA A 88 -8.16 8.73 -4.24
C ALA A 88 -7.72 10.03 -4.97
N ILE A 89 -6.45 10.41 -4.82
CA ILE A 89 -5.88 11.57 -5.54
C ILE A 89 -5.91 11.33 -7.06
N GLN A 90 -5.51 10.14 -7.50
CA GLN A 90 -5.50 9.79 -8.92
C GLN A 90 -6.91 9.81 -9.52
N HIS A 91 -7.90 9.33 -8.78
CA HIS A 91 -9.30 9.36 -9.19
C HIS A 91 -9.81 10.79 -9.37
N GLU A 92 -9.52 11.70 -8.44
CA GLU A 92 -9.95 13.10 -8.58
C GLU A 92 -9.29 13.78 -9.79
N ARG A 93 -7.98 13.56 -9.99
CA ARG A 93 -7.27 14.09 -11.16
C ARG A 93 -7.82 13.56 -12.47
N GLN A 94 -8.21 12.28 -12.50
CA GLN A 94 -8.82 11.65 -13.68
C GLN A 94 -10.16 12.31 -14.00
N LYS A 95 -10.99 12.55 -12.98
CA LYS A 95 -12.28 13.22 -13.13
C LYS A 95 -12.14 14.65 -13.64
N GLU A 96 -11.19 15.43 -13.12
CA GLU A 96 -10.89 16.77 -13.62
C GLU A 96 -10.40 16.74 -15.08
N HIS A 97 -9.59 15.74 -15.45
CA HIS A 97 -9.12 15.57 -16.81
C HIS A 97 -10.27 15.23 -17.77
N GLU A 98 -11.19 14.36 -17.36
CA GLU A 98 -12.39 14.04 -18.15
C GLU A 98 -13.28 15.26 -18.36
N ALA A 99 -13.51 16.05 -17.31
CA ALA A 99 -14.27 17.31 -17.41
C ALA A 99 -13.61 18.30 -18.39
N ARG A 100 -12.30 18.54 -18.26
CA ARG A 100 -11.57 19.41 -19.19
C ARG A 100 -11.57 18.89 -20.62
N ASN A 101 -11.52 17.58 -20.81
CA ASN A 101 -11.61 16.99 -22.13
C ASN A 101 -12.98 17.22 -22.77
N GLN A 102 -14.08 17.12 -22.00
CA GLN A 102 -15.43 17.45 -22.49
C GLN A 102 -15.55 18.92 -22.89
N GLU A 103 -15.04 19.83 -22.06
CA GLU A 103 -15.01 21.27 -22.37
C GLU A 103 -14.19 21.57 -23.64
N LEU A 104 -13.02 20.93 -23.77
CA LEU A 104 -12.18 21.06 -24.97
C LEU A 104 -12.91 20.61 -26.24
N GLN A 105 -13.66 19.49 -26.18
CA GLN A 105 -14.45 19.03 -27.32
C GLN A 105 -15.57 20.02 -27.66
N HIS A 106 -16.23 20.58 -26.66
CA HIS A 106 -17.25 21.60 -26.87
C HIS A 106 -16.67 22.86 -27.53
N LEU A 107 -15.53 23.35 -27.04
CA LEU A 107 -14.84 24.51 -27.62
C LEU A 107 -14.41 24.25 -29.06
N LYS A 108 -13.90 23.06 -29.39
CA LYS A 108 -13.57 22.68 -30.77
C LYS A 108 -14.79 22.79 -31.70
N GLN A 109 -15.94 22.28 -31.26
CA GLN A 109 -17.19 22.38 -32.03
C GLN A 109 -17.61 23.84 -32.23
N LEU A 110 -17.50 24.67 -31.19
CA LEU A 110 -17.84 26.08 -31.26
C LEU A 110 -16.92 26.86 -32.21
N VAL A 111 -15.62 26.56 -32.21
CA VAL A 111 -14.65 27.13 -33.16
C VAL A 111 -15.03 26.79 -34.60
N VAL A 112 -15.37 25.53 -34.89
CA VAL A 112 -15.82 25.12 -36.23
C VAL A 112 -17.07 25.91 -36.66
N LYS A 113 -18.04 26.03 -35.75
CA LYS A 113 -19.27 26.82 -36.01
C LYS A 113 -18.96 28.27 -36.34
N TYR A 114 -18.09 28.93 -35.56
CA TYR A 114 -17.72 30.32 -35.83
C TYR A 114 -16.94 30.50 -37.13
N GLN A 115 -16.07 29.56 -37.47
CA GLN A 115 -15.36 29.57 -38.76
C GLN A 115 -16.34 29.48 -39.94
N GLU A 116 -17.40 28.67 -39.83
CA GLU A 116 -18.43 28.56 -40.87
C GLU A 116 -19.30 29.82 -40.98
N GLN A 117 -19.69 30.41 -39.84
CA GLN A 117 -20.41 31.68 -39.82
C GLN A 117 -19.59 32.81 -40.45
N LEU A 118 -18.29 32.87 -40.15
CA LEU A 118 -17.39 33.87 -40.71
C LEU A 118 -17.25 33.71 -42.23
N ARG A 119 -17.06 32.48 -42.73
CA ARG A 119 -17.05 32.18 -44.16
C ARG A 119 -18.35 32.62 -44.85
N THR A 120 -19.50 32.39 -44.22
CA THR A 120 -20.82 32.78 -44.75
C THR A 120 -20.95 34.30 -44.86
N LEU A 121 -20.53 35.02 -43.81
CA LEU A 121 -20.53 36.48 -43.79
C LEU A 121 -19.59 37.06 -44.85
N GLU A 122 -18.40 36.48 -45.04
CA GLU A 122 -17.46 36.89 -46.09
C GLU A 122 -18.08 36.77 -47.48
N VAL A 123 -18.73 35.63 -47.79
CA VAL A 123 -19.42 35.41 -49.07
C VAL A 123 -20.57 36.40 -49.26
N ASN A 124 -21.39 36.63 -48.23
CA ASN A 124 -22.51 37.57 -48.30
C ASN A 124 -22.03 39.01 -48.53
N ASN A 125 -20.97 39.42 -47.83
CA ASN A 125 -20.41 40.76 -47.97
C ASN A 125 -19.80 40.98 -49.36
N TYR A 126 -19.12 39.97 -49.90
CA TYR A 126 -18.63 39.98 -51.28
C TYR A 126 -19.78 40.11 -52.30
N ALA A 127 -20.85 39.31 -52.15
CA ALA A 127 -22.01 39.38 -53.03
C ALA A 127 -22.68 40.76 -52.99
N LEU A 128 -22.84 41.33 -51.79
CA LEU A 128 -23.40 42.67 -51.61
C LEU A 128 -22.52 43.75 -52.28
N ALA A 129 -21.20 43.70 -52.07
CA ALA A 129 -20.26 44.62 -52.71
C ALA A 129 -20.33 44.56 -54.25
N MET A 130 -20.45 43.35 -54.81
CA MET A 130 -20.64 43.15 -56.25
C MET A 130 -21.96 43.73 -56.76
N HIS A 131 -23.07 43.48 -56.05
CA HIS A 131 -24.38 44.06 -56.40
C HIS A 131 -24.40 45.60 -56.31
N LEU A 132 -23.76 46.17 -55.29
CA LEU A 132 -23.63 47.62 -55.14
C LEU A 132 -22.85 48.24 -56.31
N LYS A 133 -21.73 47.62 -56.70
CA LYS A 133 -20.96 48.07 -57.87
C LYS A 133 -21.80 48.03 -59.15
N GLN A 134 -22.52 46.93 -59.38
CA GLN A 134 -23.40 46.80 -60.55
C GLN A 134 -24.54 47.83 -60.54
N ALA A 135 -25.14 48.12 -59.38
CA ALA A 135 -26.17 49.15 -59.23
C ALA A 135 -25.61 50.55 -59.53
N GLN A 136 -24.39 50.85 -59.11
CA GLN A 136 -23.73 52.12 -59.40
C GLN A 136 -23.39 52.27 -60.89
N ASP A 137 -22.84 51.23 -61.51
CA ASP A 137 -22.49 51.23 -62.95
C ASP A 137 -23.74 51.27 -63.85
N SER A 138 -24.84 50.61 -63.44
CA SER A 138 -26.14 50.65 -64.14
C SER A 138 -26.94 51.92 -63.88
N SER A 139 -26.61 52.69 -62.82
CA SER A 139 -27.19 54.00 -62.54
C SER A 139 -26.61 55.15 -63.37
N SER A 140 -25.99 54.85 -64.51
CA SER A 140 -25.65 55.83 -65.55
C SER A 140 -26.92 56.37 -66.25
N MET A 141 -27.85 56.95 -65.48
CA MET A 141 -28.77 57.98 -65.96
C MET A 141 -27.93 59.24 -66.20
N PRO A 142 -27.95 59.84 -67.40
CA PRO A 142 -27.21 61.06 -67.69
C PRO A 142 -27.66 62.16 -66.72
N GLY A 143 -26.69 62.76 -66.04
CA GLY A 143 -26.92 63.87 -65.14
C GLY A 143 -27.76 64.98 -65.79
N ARG A 144 -28.92 65.23 -65.18
CA ARG A 144 -29.56 66.54 -65.25
C ARG A 144 -29.71 67.05 -63.81
N PHE A 145 -28.57 67.31 -63.18
CA PHE A 145 -28.52 68.22 -62.05
C PHE A 145 -28.80 69.62 -62.62
N HIS A 146 -29.93 70.22 -62.24
CA HIS A 146 -30.14 71.64 -62.44
C HIS A 146 -29.36 72.40 -61.37
N PRO A 147 -28.45 73.31 -61.74
CA PRO A 147 -27.97 74.32 -60.82
C PRO A 147 -29.02 75.43 -60.71
N ASP A 148 -29.20 75.89 -59.48
CA ASP A 148 -29.93 77.08 -59.03
C ASP A 148 -31.46 77.09 -59.16
N ILE A 149 -32.12 77.24 -58.00
CA ILE A 149 -33.18 78.23 -57.72
C ILE A 149 -33.36 78.27 -56.18
N PHE A 150 -33.03 79.44 -55.61
CA PHE A 150 -33.26 80.04 -54.27
C PHE A 150 -33.51 79.16 -53.04
#